data_AF-A0A7C3VQR3-F1
#
_entry.id   AF-A0A7C3VQR3-F1
#
_cell.length_a   1.000
_cell.length_b   1.000
_cell.length_c   1.000
_cell.angle_alpha   90.00
_cell.angle_beta   90.00
_cell.angle_gamma   90.00
#
_symmetry.space_group_name_H-M   'P 1'
#
loop_
_entity.id
_entity.type
_entity.pdbx_description
1 polymer ?
#
loop_
_entity_poly.entity_id
_entity_poly.type
_entity_poly.pdbx_seq_one_letter_code
_entity_poly.pdbx_strand_id
1 'polypeptide(L)'
;MKLICIAGLPGTGKTHLAKHIASQTGAIRLSRDEIRAQMFETPDYSKHEKEIAFGAMLFLARQFLRQGRDVILEGMPFSRREERDAARELALEMGADFELIHCICPEEVAIKRIASQEHPAADRNVDLYYRVRERFEPFGHDEQPVEIDTSQTED
;
A
#
# COMPACT_ATOMS: atom_id res chain seq x y z
N MET A 1 10.00 7.00 15.69
CA MET A 1 9.50 5.82 14.96
C MET A 1 8.61 6.33 13.84
N LYS A 2 8.55 5.63 12.72
CA LYS A 2 7.82 6.06 11.52
C LYS A 2 6.76 5.04 11.12
N LEU A 3 5.61 5.53 10.66
CA LEU A 3 4.64 4.78 9.89
C LEU A 3 4.57 5.36 8.48
N ILE A 4 5.05 4.60 7.51
CA ILE A 4 5.09 4.98 6.10
C ILE A 4 3.93 4.30 5.38
N CYS A 5 3.08 5.07 4.71
CA CYS A 5 1.98 4.57 3.91
C CYS A 5 2.28 4.80 2.42
N ILE A 6 2.28 3.74 1.60
CA ILE A 6 2.60 3.85 0.17
C ILE A 6 1.33 3.68 -0.66
N ALA A 7 0.85 4.79 -1.22
CA ALA A 7 -0.32 4.89 -2.08
C ALA A 7 0.06 4.85 -3.58
N GLY A 8 -0.93 4.57 -4.43
CA GLY A 8 -0.78 4.61 -5.89
C GLY A 8 -1.51 3.49 -6.62
N LEU A 9 -1.69 3.64 -7.92
CA LEU A 9 -2.45 2.70 -8.75
C LEU A 9 -1.79 1.32 -8.84
N PRO A 10 -2.54 0.25 -9.17
CA PRO A 10 -1.92 -1.04 -9.50
C PRO A 10 -0.81 -0.88 -10.55
N GLY A 11 0.30 -1.59 -10.41
CA GLY A 11 1.42 -1.50 -11.36
C GLY A 11 2.38 -0.31 -11.19
N THR A 12 2.10 0.66 -10.30
CA THR A 12 3.00 1.82 -10.07
C THR A 12 4.23 1.52 -9.21
N GLY A 13 4.62 0.26 -9.03
CA GLY A 13 5.87 -0.07 -8.34
C GLY A 13 5.87 0.04 -6.80
N LYS A 14 4.72 0.27 -6.16
CA LYS A 14 4.61 0.38 -4.68
C LYS A 14 5.35 -0.71 -3.91
N THR A 15 5.15 -1.98 -4.27
CA THR A 15 5.76 -3.11 -3.56
C THR A 15 7.28 -3.17 -3.77
N HIS A 16 7.77 -2.81 -4.97
CA HIS A 16 9.21 -2.69 -5.22
C HIS A 16 9.81 -1.58 -4.35
N LEU A 17 9.20 -0.39 -4.34
CA LEU A 17 9.63 0.72 -3.49
C LEU A 17 9.61 0.34 -2.00
N ALA A 18 8.52 -0.29 -1.53
CA ALA A 18 8.38 -0.72 -0.15
C ALA A 18 9.49 -1.69 0.28
N LYS A 19 9.81 -2.67 -0.58
CA LYS A 19 10.91 -3.63 -0.37
C LYS A 19 12.25 -2.92 -0.34
N HIS A 20 12.48 -1.97 -1.25
CA HIS A 20 13.70 -1.18 -1.29
C HIS A 20 13.87 -0.39 0.02
N ILE A 21 12.86 0.40 0.44
CA ILE A 21 12.89 1.17 1.69
C ILE A 21 13.14 0.24 2.89
N ALA A 22 12.39 -0.86 3.01
CA ALA A 22 12.56 -1.82 4.09
C ALA A 22 13.99 -2.40 4.16
N SER A 23 14.59 -2.71 3.00
CA SER A 23 15.96 -3.23 2.92
C SER A 23 17.01 -2.22 3.42
N GLN A 24 16.78 -0.93 3.17
CA GLN A 24 17.73 0.13 3.50
C GLN A 24 17.59 0.60 4.96
N THR A 25 16.36 0.58 5.50
CA THR A 25 16.07 1.16 6.82
C THR A 25 15.86 0.11 7.91
N GLY A 26 15.59 -1.16 7.55
CA GLY A 26 15.19 -2.19 8.49
C GLY A 26 13.74 -2.07 8.99
N ALA A 27 12.93 -1.21 8.35
CA ALA A 27 11.51 -1.07 8.64
C ALA A 27 10.73 -2.34 8.31
N ILE A 28 9.69 -2.62 9.09
CA ILE A 28 8.82 -3.78 8.90
C ILE A 28 7.80 -3.46 7.80
N ARG A 29 7.90 -4.15 6.65
CA ARG A 29 6.90 -4.06 5.57
C ARG A 29 5.71 -4.96 5.88
N LEU A 30 4.51 -4.37 5.85
CA LEU A 30 3.25 -5.08 5.94
C LEU A 30 2.47 -4.88 4.64
N SER A 31 2.19 -5.99 3.95
CA SER A 31 1.45 -6.01 2.70
C SER A 31 0.03 -6.52 2.93
N ARG A 32 -0.99 -5.72 2.65
CA ARG A 32 -2.38 -6.16 2.79
C ARG A 32 -2.70 -7.35 1.87
N ASP A 33 -2.17 -7.37 0.65
CA ASP A 33 -2.37 -8.48 -0.28
C ASP A 33 -1.71 -9.78 0.21
N GLU A 34 -0.50 -9.73 0.77
CA GLU A 34 0.14 -10.93 1.35
C GLU A 34 -0.60 -11.39 2.60
N ILE A 35 -0.99 -10.46 3.49
CA ILE A 35 -1.80 -10.79 4.69
C ILE A 35 -3.09 -11.49 4.27
N ARG A 36 -3.81 -10.95 3.29
CA ARG A 36 -5.05 -11.56 2.80
C ARG A 36 -4.81 -12.96 2.21
N ALA A 37 -3.77 -13.14 1.40
CA ALA A 37 -3.43 -14.43 0.83
C ALA A 37 -3.07 -15.48 1.90
N GLN A 38 -2.60 -15.07 3.08
CA GLN A 38 -2.35 -15.96 4.22
C GLN A 38 -3.62 -16.22 5.06
N MET A 39 -4.60 -15.32 5.06
CA MET A 39 -5.82 -15.45 5.84
C MET A 39 -6.88 -16.33 5.17
N PHE A 40 -6.90 -16.40 3.84
CA PHE A 40 -7.93 -17.10 3.08
C PHE A 40 -7.29 -18.14 2.16
N GLU A 41 -7.65 -19.41 2.33
CA GLU A 41 -7.19 -20.51 1.48
C GLU A 41 -7.67 -20.35 0.02
N THR A 42 -8.89 -19.82 -0.14
CA THR A 42 -9.52 -19.53 -1.44
C THR A 42 -10.07 -18.10 -1.47
N PRO A 43 -9.22 -17.08 -1.72
CA PRO A 43 -9.65 -15.69 -1.69
C PRO A 43 -10.70 -15.37 -2.76
N ASP A 44 -11.82 -14.78 -2.35
CA ASP A 44 -12.90 -14.32 -3.24
C ASP A 44 -12.77 -12.85 -3.64
N TYR A 45 -11.81 -12.13 -3.04
CA TYR A 45 -11.51 -10.72 -3.33
C TYR A 45 -12.66 -9.76 -3.03
N SER A 46 -13.64 -10.21 -2.24
CA SER A 46 -14.77 -9.42 -1.79
C SER A 46 -14.33 -8.20 -1.00
N LYS A 47 -15.24 -7.23 -0.91
CA LYS A 47 -15.05 -6.07 -0.03
C LYS A 47 -14.78 -6.50 1.41
N HIS A 48 -15.46 -7.55 1.87
CA HIS A 48 -15.34 -8.06 3.23
C HIS A 48 -13.94 -8.64 3.52
N GLU A 49 -13.39 -9.50 2.65
CA GLU A 49 -12.02 -10.01 2.81
C GLU A 49 -10.99 -8.86 2.83
N LYS A 50 -11.19 -7.88 1.96
CA LYS A 50 -10.33 -6.70 1.83
C LYS A 50 -10.34 -5.85 3.10
N GLU A 51 -11.49 -5.67 3.73
CA GLU A 51 -11.65 -4.98 5.02
C GLU A 51 -11.02 -5.76 6.18
N ILE A 52 -11.23 -7.07 6.24
CA ILE A 52 -10.61 -7.95 7.25
C ILE A 52 -9.08 -7.86 7.18
N ALA A 53 -8.51 -7.99 5.98
CA ALA A 53 -7.06 -7.93 5.80
C ALA A 53 -6.49 -6.55 6.12
N PHE A 54 -7.24 -5.47 5.83
CA PHE A 54 -6.85 -4.11 6.21
C PHE A 54 -6.83 -3.93 7.74
N GLY A 55 -7.87 -4.40 8.44
CA GLY A 55 -7.91 -4.39 9.90
C GLY A 55 -6.77 -5.18 10.54
N ALA A 56 -6.46 -6.37 9.99
CA ALA A 56 -5.32 -7.19 10.43
C ALA A 56 -3.98 -6.47 10.21
N MET A 57 -3.80 -5.79 9.07
CA MET A 57 -2.61 -5.00 8.78
C MET A 57 -2.42 -3.86 9.78
N LEU A 58 -3.47 -3.08 10.09
CA LEU A 58 -3.41 -2.02 11.09
C LEU A 58 -3.13 -2.56 12.49
N PHE A 59 -3.70 -3.72 12.85
CA PHE A 59 -3.41 -4.38 14.12
C PHE A 59 -1.94 -4.77 14.23
N LEU A 60 -1.36 -5.39 13.21
CA LEU A 60 0.06 -5.76 13.18
C LEU A 60 0.97 -4.54 13.24
N ALA A 61 0.65 -3.49 12.47
CA ALA A 61 1.37 -2.23 12.48
C ALA A 61 1.45 -1.64 13.89
N ARG A 62 0.32 -1.63 14.63
CA ARG A 62 0.27 -1.21 16.03
C ARG A 62 1.23 -2.00 16.92
N GLN A 63 1.31 -3.33 16.75
CA GLN A 63 2.20 -4.15 17.57
C GLN A 63 3.68 -3.84 17.31
N PHE A 64 4.06 -3.64 16.05
CA PHE A 64 5.44 -3.30 15.70
C PHE A 64 5.83 -1.88 16.14
N LEU A 65 4.93 -0.90 15.96
CA LEU A 65 5.15 0.47 16.46
C LEU A 65 5.31 0.51 17.98
N ARG A 66 4.51 -0.27 18.73
CA ARG A 66 4.68 -0.42 20.19
C ARG A 66 6.05 -0.97 20.61
N GLN A 67 6.70 -1.74 19.73
CA GLN A 67 8.05 -2.25 19.94
C GLN A 67 9.14 -1.26 19.47
N GLY A 68 8.76 -0.03 19.10
CA GLY A 68 9.67 0.99 18.61
C GLY A 68 10.21 0.73 17.19
N ARG A 69 9.52 -0.11 16.40
CA ARG A 69 9.92 -0.44 15.02
C ARG A 69 9.23 0.49 14.03
N ASP A 70 9.98 0.94 13.02
CA ASP A 70 9.40 1.62 11.86
C ASP A 70 8.60 0.61 11.02
N VAL A 71 7.48 1.06 10.44
CA VAL A 71 6.54 0.20 9.70
C VAL A 71 6.20 0.84 8.35
N ILE A 72 6.10 0.01 7.31
CA ILE A 72 5.63 0.40 5.98
C ILE A 72 4.32 -0.35 5.70
N LEU A 73 3.27 0.38 5.34
CA LEU A 73 1.99 -0.17 4.89
C LEU A 73 1.89 -0.09 3.36
N GLU A 74 1.67 -1.25 2.74
CA GLU A 74 1.49 -1.38 1.29
C GLU A 74 0.57 -2.58 0.96
N GLY A 75 0.55 -3.04 -0.28
CA GLY A 75 -0.32 -4.15 -0.72
C GLY A 75 -1.77 -3.72 -0.94
N MET A 76 -2.01 -2.42 -1.09
CA MET A 76 -3.26 -1.84 -1.56
C MET A 76 -3.04 -0.44 -2.15
N PRO A 77 -4.00 0.12 -2.88
CA PRO A 77 -3.81 1.42 -3.51
C PRO A 77 -3.83 2.63 -2.57
N PHE A 78 -4.43 2.49 -1.37
CA PHE A 78 -4.79 3.63 -0.51
C PHE A 78 -5.56 4.72 -1.29
N SER A 79 -6.51 4.24 -2.11
CA SER A 79 -7.27 5.07 -3.04
C SER A 79 -8.32 5.92 -2.36
N ARG A 80 -8.73 5.59 -1.12
CA ARG A 80 -9.74 6.33 -0.40
C ARG A 80 -9.12 7.10 0.75
N ARG A 81 -9.65 8.29 1.00
CA ARG A 81 -9.26 9.15 2.11
C ARG A 81 -9.41 8.45 3.46
N GLU A 82 -10.50 7.71 3.66
CA GLU A 82 -10.75 6.92 4.88
C GLU A 82 -9.62 5.91 5.18
N GLU A 83 -9.04 5.29 4.14
CA GLU A 83 -7.94 4.33 4.29
C GLU A 83 -6.66 5.03 4.76
N ARG A 84 -6.40 6.24 4.25
CA ARG A 84 -5.22 7.05 4.57
C ARG A 84 -5.34 7.70 5.94
N ASP A 85 -6.52 8.20 6.29
CA ASP A 85 -6.81 8.73 7.62
C ASP A 85 -6.68 7.67 8.70
N ALA A 86 -7.17 6.44 8.47
CA ALA A 86 -6.98 5.34 9.43
C ALA A 86 -5.50 5.02 9.71
N ALA A 87 -4.63 5.09 8.68
CA ALA A 87 -3.19 4.93 8.86
C ALA A 87 -2.57 6.12 9.63
N ARG A 88 -2.98 7.36 9.29
CA ARG A 88 -2.52 8.58 9.97
C ARG A 88 -2.94 8.61 11.45
N GLU A 89 -4.16 8.20 11.76
CA GLU A 89 -4.68 8.07 13.12
C GLU A 89 -3.89 7.04 13.91
N LEU A 90 -3.58 5.88 13.32
CA LEU A 90 -2.73 4.88 13.97
C LEU A 90 -1.34 5.44 14.31
N ALA A 91 -0.71 6.19 13.39
CA ALA A 91 0.57 6.83 13.66
C ALA A 91 0.47 7.81 14.84
N LEU A 92 -0.55 8.67 14.83
CA LEU A 92 -0.81 9.64 15.91
C LEU A 92 -1.01 8.95 17.27
N GLU A 93 -1.83 7.91 17.33
CA GLU A 93 -2.07 7.15 18.55
C GLU A 93 -0.80 6.51 19.12
N MET A 94 0.13 6.10 18.26
CA MET A 94 1.41 5.49 18.65
C MET A 94 2.53 6.51 18.87
N GLY A 95 2.27 7.81 18.66
CA GLY A 95 3.31 8.85 18.70
C GLY A 95 4.39 8.66 17.63
N ALA A 96 4.02 8.08 16.49
CA ALA A 96 4.88 7.86 15.34
C ALA A 96 4.77 9.01 14.34
N ASP A 97 5.87 9.32 13.67
CA ASP A 97 5.84 10.22 12.51
C ASP A 97 5.12 9.51 11.36
N PHE A 98 4.16 10.19 10.73
CA PHE A 98 3.43 9.67 9.58
C PHE A 98 4.01 10.22 8.28
N GLU A 99 4.29 9.34 7.32
CA GLU A 99 4.77 9.71 6.00
C GLU A 99 3.90 9.03 4.93
N LEU A 100 3.30 9.84 4.05
CA LEU A 100 2.51 9.35 2.93
C LEU A 100 3.34 9.49 1.64
N ILE A 101 3.50 8.38 0.93
CA ILE A 101 4.19 8.33 -0.36
C ILE A 101 3.16 8.04 -1.45
N HIS A 102 3.24 8.74 -2.57
CA HIS A 102 2.45 8.46 -3.77
C HIS A 102 3.35 7.95 -4.89
N CYS A 103 3.24 6.66 -5.21
CA CYS A 103 3.93 6.07 -6.35
C CYS A 103 3.17 6.33 -7.66
N ILE A 104 3.84 6.98 -8.59
CA ILE A 104 3.34 7.23 -9.95
C ILE A 104 4.24 6.58 -11.01
N CYS A 105 3.67 6.36 -12.19
CA CYS A 105 4.37 6.10 -13.44
C CYS A 105 3.38 6.31 -14.60
N PRO A 106 3.85 6.38 -15.87
CA PRO A 106 2.96 6.38 -17.03
C PRO A 106 2.04 5.16 -17.04
N GLU A 107 0.82 5.34 -17.52
CA GLU A 107 -0.21 4.30 -17.57
C GLU A 107 0.27 3.05 -18.34
N GLU A 108 0.94 3.27 -19.47
CA GLU A 108 1.45 2.20 -20.32
C GLU A 108 2.48 1.34 -19.57
N VAL A 109 3.27 1.95 -18.70
CA VAL A 109 4.24 1.25 -17.84
C VAL A 109 3.50 0.44 -16.77
N ALA A 110 2.51 1.02 -16.11
CA ALA A 110 1.71 0.32 -15.11
C ALA A 110 0.98 -0.89 -15.70
N ILE A 111 0.33 -0.72 -16.85
CA ILE A 111 -0.39 -1.80 -17.56
C ILE A 111 0.57 -2.90 -17.99
N LYS A 112 1.75 -2.55 -18.54
CA LYS A 112 2.77 -3.53 -18.93
C LYS A 112 3.22 -4.38 -17.73
N ARG A 113 3.50 -3.74 -16.59
CA ARG A 113 3.86 -4.44 -15.32
C ARG A 113 2.73 -5.28 -14.75
N ILE A 114 1.47 -4.92 -15.00
CA ILE A 114 0.33 -5.75 -14.60
C ILE A 114 0.29 -7.02 -15.42
N ALA A 115 0.55 -6.94 -16.72
CA ALA A 115 0.50 -8.08 -17.62
C ALA A 115 1.70 -9.05 -17.47
N SER A 116 2.86 -8.57 -17.00
CA SER A 116 4.11 -9.34 -17.02
C SER A 116 4.49 -10.02 -15.70
N GLN A 117 3.74 -9.81 -14.61
CA GLN A 117 4.15 -10.25 -13.27
C GLN A 117 3.08 -11.11 -12.60
N GLU A 118 3.49 -12.25 -12.06
CA GLU A 118 2.70 -12.96 -11.05
C GLU A 118 2.63 -12.09 -9.78
N HIS A 119 1.45 -12.04 -9.16
CA HIS A 119 1.18 -11.19 -8.01
C HIS A 119 0.33 -11.94 -6.98
N PRO A 120 0.54 -11.74 -5.66
CA PRO A 120 -0.25 -12.40 -4.62
C PRO A 120 -1.77 -12.17 -4.75
N ALA A 121 -2.16 -10.99 -5.24
CA ALA A 121 -3.54 -10.70 -5.60
C ALA A 121 -3.82 -11.07 -7.08
N ALA A 122 -4.53 -12.18 -7.30
CA ALA A 122 -4.90 -12.64 -8.64
C ALA A 122 -5.96 -11.76 -9.33
N ASP A 123 -6.70 -10.93 -8.59
CA ASP A 123 -7.59 -9.92 -9.17
C ASP A 123 -6.86 -8.65 -9.67
N ARG A 124 -5.52 -8.61 -9.52
CA ARG A 124 -4.68 -7.52 -10.05
C ARG A 124 -4.57 -7.62 -11.57
N ASN A 125 -5.53 -7.00 -12.25
CA ASN A 125 -5.60 -6.92 -13.70
C ASN A 125 -5.82 -5.47 -14.19
N VAL A 126 -5.83 -5.29 -15.51
CA VAL A 126 -6.01 -3.98 -16.15
C VAL A 126 -7.38 -3.36 -15.81
N ASP A 127 -8.43 -4.16 -15.68
CA ASP A 127 -9.74 -3.66 -15.25
C ASP A 127 -9.72 -3.14 -13.82
N LEU A 128 -8.98 -3.79 -12.92
CA LEU A 128 -8.75 -3.29 -11.56
C LEU A 128 -8.00 -1.95 -11.59
N TYR A 129 -6.99 -1.79 -12.46
CA TYR A 129 -6.29 -0.52 -12.61
C TYR A 129 -7.27 0.63 -12.90
N TYR A 130 -8.12 0.47 -13.93
CA TYR A 130 -9.07 1.52 -14.31
C TYR A 130 -10.13 1.76 -13.24
N ARG A 131 -10.66 0.72 -12.60
CA ARG A 131 -11.62 0.86 -11.48
C ARG A 131 -11.01 1.58 -10.29
N VAL A 132 -9.74 1.33 -9.98
CA VAL A 132 -9.03 2.04 -8.91
C VAL A 132 -8.76 3.48 -9.31
N ARG A 133 -8.35 3.74 -10.56
CA ARG A 133 -8.12 5.09 -11.09
C ARG A 133 -9.38 5.95 -11.01
N GLU A 134 -10.53 5.41 -11.42
CA GLU A 134 -11.81 6.12 -11.41
C GLU A 134 -12.25 6.52 -9.99
N ARG A 135 -12.02 5.65 -9.00
CA ARG A 135 -12.41 5.91 -7.61
C ARG A 135 -11.30 6.51 -6.76
N PHE A 136 -10.14 6.85 -7.33
CA PHE A 136 -9.02 7.36 -6.56
C PHE A 136 -9.35 8.76 -6.08
N GLU A 137 -9.52 8.91 -4.76
CA GLU A 137 -9.82 10.19 -4.16
C GLU A 137 -8.55 11.04 -4.12
N PRO A 138 -8.61 12.28 -4.61
CA PRO A 138 -7.45 13.17 -4.63
C PRO A 138 -6.92 13.40 -3.20
N PHE A 139 -5.64 13.69 -3.09
CA PHE A 139 -5.03 14.03 -1.81
C PHE A 139 -5.52 15.41 -1.35
N GLY A 140 -5.93 15.48 -0.08
CA GLY A 140 -6.26 16.74 0.57
C GLY A 140 -5.02 17.59 0.82
N HIS A 141 -5.23 18.88 1.08
CA HIS A 141 -4.15 19.84 1.36
C HIS A 141 -3.30 19.49 2.59
N ASP A 142 -3.85 18.66 3.49
CA ASP A 142 -3.21 18.19 4.72
C ASP A 142 -2.43 16.88 4.55
N GLU A 143 -2.56 16.20 3.40
CA GLU A 143 -1.92 14.90 3.16
C GLU A 143 -0.54 15.01 2.52
N GLN A 144 -0.34 16.05 1.67
CA GLN A 144 0.93 16.43 1.02
C GLN A 144 1.90 15.24 0.77
N PRO A 145 1.49 14.24 -0.02
CA PRO A 145 2.30 13.04 -0.19
C PRO A 145 3.63 13.36 -0.87
N VAL A 146 4.68 12.63 -0.50
CA VAL A 146 5.91 12.61 -1.26
C VAL A 146 5.65 11.80 -2.54
N GLU A 147 5.61 12.49 -3.67
CA GLU A 147 5.43 11.84 -4.97
C GLU A 147 6.75 11.22 -5.44
N ILE A 148 6.69 9.95 -5.85
CA ILE A 148 7.83 9.19 -6.35
C ILE A 148 7.47 8.61 -7.72
N ASP A 149 8.18 9.06 -8.75
CA ASP A 149 8.11 8.46 -10.08
C ASP A 149 8.94 7.18 -10.15
N THR A 150 8.25 6.08 -10.46
CA THR A 150 8.81 4.73 -10.59
C THR A 150 8.96 4.31 -12.06
N SER A 151 8.90 5.24 -13.00
CA SER A 151 8.99 4.97 -14.44
C SER A 151 10.31 4.30 -14.85
N GLN A 152 11.41 4.58 -14.14
CA GLN A 152 12.76 4.11 -14.46
C GLN A 152 13.27 2.97 -13.57
N THR A 153 12.52 2.55 -12.56
CA THR A 153 12.92 1.40 -11.75
C THR A 153 12.68 0.12 -12.53
N GLU A 154 13.76 -0.58 -12.89
CA GLU A 154 13.70 -1.97 -13.34
C GLU A 154 13.16 -2.85 -12.19
N ASP A 155 12.39 -3.88 -12.55
CA ASP A 155 11.62 -4.71 -11.60
C ASP A 155 12.51 -5.49 -10.60
#